data_AF-A0A847M9F1-F1
#
_entry.id   AF-A0A847M9F1-F1
#
_cell.length_a   1.000
_cell.length_b   1.000
_cell.length_c   1.000
_cell.angle_alpha   90.00
_cell.angle_beta   90.00
_cell.angle_gamma   90.00
#
_symmetry.space_group_name_H-M   'P 1'
#
loop_
_entity.id
_entity.type
_entity.pdbx_description
1 polymer ?
#
loop_
_entity_poly.entity_id
_entity_poly.type
_entity_poly.pdbx_seq_one_letter_code
_entity_poly.pdbx_strand_id
1 'polypeptide(L)'
;MRYIHERNWGCRVNHELTYRGLRMMVLENELIRVSVLLDKGGDILEFLHKPTDTDFMWRSSLGVRPHINQHPTLPDPVGPFSDFY
;
A
#
# COMPACT_ATOMS: atom_id res chain seq x y z
N MET A 1 -18.58 19.82 -1.43
CA MET A 1 -18.56 18.38 -1.07
C MET A 1 -19.21 17.63 -2.22
N ARG A 2 -18.44 16.89 -3.02
CA ARG A 2 -18.98 16.17 -4.18
C ARG A 2 -19.55 14.85 -3.67
N TYR A 3 -20.87 14.73 -3.63
CA TYR A 3 -21.54 13.48 -3.26
C TYR A 3 -21.16 12.41 -4.28
N ILE A 4 -20.38 11.42 -3.84
CA ILE A 4 -20.14 10.20 -4.60
C ILE A 4 -21.30 9.28 -4.22
N HIS A 5 -22.09 8.87 -5.21
CA HIS A 5 -23.19 7.94 -4.96
C HIS A 5 -22.61 6.62 -4.43
N GLU A 6 -22.81 6.36 -3.13
CA GLU A 6 -22.35 5.15 -2.47
C GLU A 6 -23.15 3.97 -3.02
N ARG A 7 -22.47 3.10 -3.77
CA ARG A 7 -23.03 1.89 -4.36
C ARG A 7 -22.33 0.68 -3.78
N ASN A 8 -23.11 -0.38 -3.58
CA ASN A 8 -22.59 -1.69 -3.17
C ASN A 8 -22.23 -2.60 -4.36
N TRP A 9 -22.34 -2.10 -5.59
CA TRP A 9 -22.11 -2.83 -6.84
C TRP A 9 -21.26 -2.03 -7.82
N GLY A 10 -20.61 -2.72 -8.76
CA GLY A 10 -19.70 -2.18 -9.76
C GLY A 10 -18.34 -1.77 -9.23
N CYS A 11 -17.54 -1.11 -10.08
CA CYS A 11 -16.23 -0.62 -9.72
C CYS A 11 -16.32 0.58 -8.77
N ARG A 12 -15.64 0.48 -7.62
CA ARG A 12 -15.58 1.52 -6.57
C ARG A 12 -14.15 1.80 -6.15
N VAL A 13 -13.96 3.01 -5.62
CA VAL A 13 -12.68 3.51 -5.13
C VAL A 13 -12.88 4.05 -3.73
N ASN A 14 -12.13 3.53 -2.75
CA ASN A 14 -12.06 4.08 -1.41
C ASN A 14 -10.62 4.55 -1.15
N HIS A 15 -10.42 5.84 -0.89
CA HIS A 15 -9.12 6.47 -0.69
C HIS A 15 -8.95 7.06 0.72
N GLU A 16 -9.92 6.84 1.60
CA GLU A 16 -9.95 7.37 2.98
C GLU A 16 -9.39 6.34 3.99
N LEU A 17 -8.50 5.46 3.52
CA LEU A 17 -7.95 4.37 4.32
C LEU A 17 -6.49 4.65 4.68
N THR A 18 -6.09 4.18 5.86
CA THR A 18 -4.69 4.22 6.30
C THR A 18 -4.24 2.83 6.71
N TYR A 19 -3.09 2.39 6.21
CA TYR A 19 -2.46 1.12 6.56
C TYR A 19 -1.06 1.39 7.14
N ARG A 20 -0.87 1.02 8.42
CA ARG A 20 0.41 1.24 9.14
C ARG A 20 0.94 2.68 9.05
N GLY A 21 0.03 3.65 9.12
CA GLY A 21 0.35 5.08 9.03
C GLY A 21 0.53 5.63 7.62
N LEU A 22 0.44 4.79 6.58
CA LEU A 22 0.48 5.21 5.17
C LEU A 22 -0.93 5.32 4.62
N ARG A 23 -1.22 6.36 3.84
CA ARG A 23 -2.46 6.47 3.09
C ARG A 23 -2.56 5.34 2.08
N MET A 24 -3.75 4.77 1.97
CA MET A 24 -4.06 3.63 1.14
C MET A 24 -5.32 3.92 0.32
N MET A 25 -5.32 3.46 -0.92
CA MET A 25 -6.48 3.44 -1.78
C MET A 25 -6.84 1.98 -2.12
N VAL A 26 -8.13 1.67 -2.06
CA VAL A 26 -8.69 0.39 -2.46
C VAL A 26 -9.55 0.60 -3.69
N LEU A 27 -9.22 -0.12 -4.76
CA LEU A 27 -10.00 -0.23 -5.98
C LEU A 27 -10.64 -1.61 -5.98
N GLU A 28 -11.96 -1.70 -6.09
CA GLU A 28 -12.59 -3.02 -6.08
C GLU A 28 -13.89 -3.08 -6.88
N ASN A 29 -14.23 -4.30 -7.30
CA ASN A 29 -15.51 -4.66 -7.89
C ASN A 29 -15.94 -6.05 -7.37
N GLU A 30 -16.82 -6.75 -8.07
CA GLU A 30 -17.32 -8.08 -7.70
C GLU A 30 -16.25 -9.17 -7.75
N LEU A 31 -15.22 -9.03 -8.59
CA LEU A 31 -14.22 -10.07 -8.85
C LEU A 31 -12.87 -9.79 -8.19
N ILE A 32 -12.45 -8.53 -8.18
CA ILE A 32 -11.10 -8.15 -7.76
C ILE A 32 -11.12 -7.04 -6.72
N ARG A 33 -10.07 -7.02 -5.90
CA ARG A 33 -9.73 -5.93 -4.99
C ARG A 33 -8.25 -5.65 -5.10
N VAL A 34 -7.90 -4.40 -5.33
CA VAL A 34 -6.53 -3.92 -5.42
C VAL A 34 -6.33 -2.86 -4.35
N SER A 35 -5.41 -3.12 -3.42
CA SER A 35 -5.04 -2.17 -2.36
C SER A 35 -3.69 -1.54 -2.70
N VAL A 36 -3.61 -0.21 -2.73
CA VAL A 36 -2.44 0.57 -3.17
C VAL A 36 -2.00 1.50 -2.04
N LEU A 37 -0.71 1.48 -1.69
CA LEU A 37 -0.10 2.38 -0.72
C LEU A 37 0.32 3.68 -1.41
N LEU A 38 -0.45 4.75 -1.18
CA LEU A 38 -0.26 6.04 -1.83
C LEU A 38 1.03 6.73 -1.39
N ASP A 39 1.41 6.57 -0.12
CA ASP A 39 2.60 7.22 0.44
C ASP A 39 3.88 6.41 0.20
N LYS A 40 3.78 5.22 -0.40
CA LYS A 40 4.91 4.32 -0.72
C LYS A 40 5.10 4.16 -2.22
N GLY A 41 5.14 5.28 -2.95
CA GLY A 41 5.36 5.27 -4.40
C GLY A 41 4.25 4.58 -5.21
N GLY A 42 3.06 4.39 -4.65
CA GLY A 42 1.97 3.67 -5.30
C GLY A 42 2.14 2.15 -5.30
N ASP A 43 2.87 1.60 -4.32
CA ASP A 43 3.10 0.16 -4.16
C ASP A 43 1.77 -0.61 -4.02
N ILE A 44 1.60 -1.68 -4.81
CA ILE A 44 0.39 -2.52 -4.75
C ILE A 44 0.59 -3.54 -3.62
N LEU A 45 -0.22 -3.39 -2.60
CA LEU A 45 -0.14 -4.19 -1.38
C LEU A 45 -0.86 -5.54 -1.50
N GLU A 46 -1.92 -5.57 -2.30
CA GLU A 46 -2.85 -6.68 -2.44
C GLU A 46 -3.46 -6.62 -3.85
N PHE A 47 -3.51 -7.76 -4.53
CA PHE A 47 -4.29 -7.97 -5.74
C PHE A 47 -5.08 -9.26 -5.53
N LEU A 48 -6.23 -9.11 -4.91
CA LEU A 48 -7.08 -10.21 -4.48
C LEU A 48 -8.12 -10.54 -5.55
N HIS A 49 -8.16 -11.81 -5.95
CA HIS A 49 -9.31 -12.40 -6.63
C HIS A 49 -10.31 -12.92 -5.59
N LYS A 50 -11.43 -12.20 -5.43
CA LYS A 50 -12.43 -12.43 -4.37
C LYS A 50 -13.04 -13.84 -4.43
N PRO A 51 -13.42 -14.40 -5.60
CA PRO A 51 -14.05 -15.72 -5.65
C PRO A 51 -13.17 -16.87 -5.17
N THR A 52 -11.85 -16.78 -5.35
CA THR A 52 -10.91 -17.84 -4.95
C THR A 52 -10.06 -17.48 -3.73
N ASP A 53 -10.31 -16.31 -3.14
CA ASP A 53 -9.53 -15.74 -2.05
C ASP A 53 -8.01 -15.76 -2.30
N THR A 54 -7.63 -15.54 -3.56
CA THR A 54 -6.23 -15.65 -4.00
C THR A 54 -5.64 -14.26 -4.15
N ASP A 55 -4.63 -13.93 -3.34
CA ASP A 55 -3.82 -12.74 -3.52
C ASP A 55 -2.66 -13.06 -4.48
N PHE A 56 -2.61 -12.34 -5.60
CA PHE A 56 -1.54 -12.49 -6.59
C PHE A 56 -0.26 -11.74 -6.20
N MET A 57 -0.30 -10.90 -5.16
CA MET A 57 0.87 -10.18 -4.70
C MET A 57 1.69 -11.03 -3.73
N TRP A 58 3.02 -10.99 -3.91
CA TRP A 58 3.92 -11.55 -2.92
C TRP A 58 4.02 -10.62 -1.70
N ARG A 59 3.93 -11.20 -0.50
CA ARG A 59 4.08 -10.50 0.77
C ARG A 59 5.44 -10.82 1.38
N SER A 60 6.27 -9.79 1.52
CA SER A 60 7.52 -9.95 2.25
C SER A 60 7.27 -10.29 3.72
N SER A 61 8.11 -11.15 4.30
CA SER A 61 8.05 -11.50 5.72
C SER A 61 8.26 -10.29 6.65
N LEU A 62 8.94 -9.25 6.17
CA LEU A 62 9.18 -8.01 6.90
C LEU A 62 7.98 -7.07 6.94
N GLY A 63 6.96 -7.33 6.11
CA GLY A 63 5.74 -6.54 6.01
C GLY A 63 5.96 -5.12 5.47
N VAL A 64 4.92 -4.29 5.57
CA VAL A 64 4.98 -2.88 5.18
C VAL A 64 5.56 -2.06 6.32
N ARG A 65 6.59 -1.27 6.00
CA ARG A 65 7.20 -0.31 6.91
C ARG A 65 6.92 1.11 6.39
N PRO A 66 6.45 2.02 7.25
CA PRO A 66 6.31 3.42 6.87
C PRO A 66 7.68 4.04 6.61
N HIS A 67 7.74 5.05 5.74
CA HIS A 67 8.94 5.85 5.53
C HIS A 67 9.21 6.72 6.76
N ILE A 68 9.92 6.19 7.75
CA ILE A 68 10.38 6.98 8.88
C ILE A 68 11.84 7.33 8.61
N ASN A 69 12.08 8.42 7.88
CA ASN A 69 13.34 9.17 7.90
C ASN A 69 14.63 8.32 7.87
N GLN A 70 14.74 7.34 6.95
CA GLN A 70 15.85 6.38 6.98
C GLN A 70 17.08 6.79 6.16
N HIS A 71 17.08 7.98 5.57
CA HIS A 71 18.27 8.49 4.88
C HIS A 71 18.93 9.57 5.74
N PRO A 72 19.88 9.20 6.60
CA PRO A 72 20.72 10.22 7.22
C PRO A 72 21.48 10.95 6.11
N THR A 73 21.51 12.28 6.20
CA THR A 73 22.34 13.12 5.31
C THR A 73 23.83 13.03 5.67
N LEU A 74 24.14 12.37 6.78
CA LEU A 74 25.49 12.13 7.25
C LEU A 74 25.90 10.68 6.95
N PRO A 75 27.18 10.44 6.62
CA PRO A 75 27.70 9.09 6.48
C PRO A 75 27.58 8.33 7.81
N ASP A 76 27.38 7.01 7.70
CA ASP A 76 27.38 6.13 8.88
C ASP A 76 28.76 6.17 9.58
N PRO A 77 28.81 6.42 10.91
CA PRO A 77 30.06 6.38 11.67
C PRO A 77 30.80 5.05 11.60
N VAL A 78 30.11 3.94 11.28
CA VAL A 78 30.68 2.59 11.19
C VAL A 78 31.60 2.42 9.98
N GLY A 79 31.45 3.27 8.96
CA GLY A 79 32.38 3.34 7.84
C GLY A 79 31.69 3.63 6.50
N PRO A 80 32.49 3.97 5.47
CA PRO A 80 31.98 4.10 4.11
C PRO A 80 31.37 2.76 3.66
N PHE A 81 30.26 2.82 2.89
CA PHE A 81 29.51 1.67 2.36
C PHE A 81 28.58 0.93 3.35
N SER A 82 28.16 1.57 4.44
CA SER A 82 27.07 1.05 5.28
C SER A 82 25.72 1.51 4.71
N ASP A 83 24.98 0.58 4.11
CA ASP A 83 23.66 0.86 3.55
C ASP A 83 22.56 0.62 4.60
N PHE A 84 21.55 1.51 4.61
CA PHE A 84 20.33 1.34 5.39
C PHE A 84 19.35 0.47 4.57
N TYR A 85 19.10 -0.77 5.02
CA TYR A 85 18.13 -1.71 4.43
C TYR A 85 16.79 -1.75 5.17
#